data_AF-A0A1D1W7C9-F1
#
_entry.id   AF-A0A1D1W7C9-F1
#
_cell.length_a   1.000
_cell.length_b   1.000
_cell.length_c   1.000
_cell.angle_alpha   90.00
_cell.angle_beta   90.00
_cell.angle_gamma   90.00
#
_symmetry.space_group_name_H-M   'P 1'
#
loop_
_entity.id
_entity.type
_entity.pdbx_description
1 polymer ?
#
loop_
_entity_poly.entity_id
_entity_poly.type
_entity_poly.pdbx_seq_one_letter_code
_entity_poly.pdbx_strand_id
1 'polypeptide(L)'
;MAQMLLLSANSKVDPKVALKAGLASTLKSRLVKFQTADGEQHASGVITKVLYRPAADQFVADGDETKVLQTYQQHNQRLMYPNLGCVEITEAGYTYRVPYEKVVVKNGQRYNKMLNKQEQIVFIRAVSSSPDRRIGAIAKFINLSNVRQHPLLQAIGLGIHNDFMDIQARILPQPELEYGSGQNKIAMVPSNGQWNMPRHAFYQDPAQPANDKESRGPTVVVIYPLRDGRPCVPQGPPWTL
;
A
#
# COMPACT_ATOMS: atom_id res chain seq x y z
N MET A 1 -16.04 12.93 1.30
CA MET A 1 -16.94 12.82 2.47
C MET A 1 -18.07 11.82 2.23
N ALA A 2 -18.81 11.90 1.11
CA ALA A 2 -19.93 11.00 0.83
C ALA A 2 -19.56 9.51 0.62
N GLN A 3 -18.35 9.20 0.14
CA GLN A 3 -17.95 7.82 -0.18
C GLN A 3 -17.44 7.00 1.02
N MET A 4 -17.13 7.65 2.16
CA MET A 4 -16.76 6.95 3.40
C MET A 4 -17.97 6.44 4.21
N LEU A 5 -19.16 6.98 3.99
CA LEU A 5 -20.35 6.62 4.77
C LEU A 5 -20.96 5.27 4.35
N LEU A 6 -20.74 4.82 3.11
CA LEU A 6 -21.35 3.59 2.57
C LEU A 6 -20.60 2.30 2.96
N LEU A 7 -19.33 2.38 3.35
CA LEU A 7 -18.55 1.22 3.81
C LEU A 7 -18.72 0.90 5.30
N SER A 8 -19.43 1.76 6.05
CA SER A 8 -19.68 1.63 7.48
C SER A 8 -20.81 0.67 7.84
N ALA A 9 -21.61 0.20 6.87
CA ALA A 9 -22.83 -0.57 7.15
C ALA A 9 -22.58 -2.03 7.59
N ASN A 10 -21.36 -2.57 7.42
CA ASN A 10 -21.03 -3.97 7.73
C ASN A 10 -19.93 -4.17 8.79
N SER A 11 -19.45 -3.10 9.45
CA SER A 11 -18.49 -3.23 10.56
C SER A 11 -19.19 -3.02 11.90
N LYS A 12 -19.08 -4.00 12.82
CA LYS A 12 -19.51 -3.91 14.24
C LYS A 12 -18.79 -2.81 15.07
N VAL A 13 -18.08 -1.90 14.42
CA VAL A 13 -17.27 -0.86 15.05
C VAL A 13 -18.00 0.47 14.86
N ASP A 14 -18.26 1.17 15.96
CA ASP A 14 -18.86 2.51 15.95
C ASP A 14 -18.12 3.40 14.93
N PRO A 15 -18.83 4.02 13.96
CA PRO A 15 -18.21 4.83 12.92
C PRO A 15 -17.33 5.94 13.49
N LYS A 16 -17.63 6.49 14.67
CA LYS A 16 -16.78 7.48 15.34
C LYS A 16 -15.47 6.86 15.85
N VAL A 17 -15.51 5.62 16.34
CA VAL A 17 -14.33 4.88 16.81
C VAL A 17 -13.46 4.44 15.63
N ALA A 18 -14.07 4.00 14.53
CA ALA A 18 -13.38 3.69 13.28
C ALA A 18 -12.69 4.93 12.68
N LEU A 19 -13.37 6.09 12.69
CA LEU A 19 -12.78 7.35 12.24
C LEU A 19 -11.62 7.79 13.13
N LYS A 20 -11.77 7.64 14.46
CA LYS A 20 -10.72 7.93 15.44
C LYS A 20 -9.48 7.06 15.18
N ALA A 21 -9.63 5.73 15.12
CA ALA A 21 -8.52 4.81 14.85
C ALA A 21 -7.85 5.07 13.49
N GLY A 22 -8.63 5.42 12.47
CA GLY A 22 -8.12 5.76 11.13
C GLY A 22 -7.27 7.04 11.12
N LEU A 23 -7.73 8.11 11.79
CA LEU A 23 -7.05 9.40 11.81
C LEU A 23 -5.71 9.35 12.54
N ALA A 24 -5.70 8.81 13.77
CA ALA A 24 -4.46 8.72 14.55
C ALA A 24 -3.42 7.87 13.83
N SER A 25 -3.83 6.73 13.30
CA SER A 25 -2.90 5.86 12.60
C SER A 25 -2.32 6.54 11.35
N THR A 26 -3.05 7.46 10.71
CA THR A 26 -2.60 8.16 9.48
C THR A 26 -1.67 9.33 9.79
N LEU A 27 -1.96 10.08 10.85
CA LEU A 27 -1.23 11.29 11.24
C LEU A 27 -0.05 11.04 12.18
N LYS A 28 -0.07 9.98 12.98
CA LYS A 28 1.03 9.65 13.89
C LYS A 28 2.34 9.48 13.10
N SER A 29 3.42 9.99 13.67
CA SER A 29 4.76 9.98 13.07
C SER A 29 4.90 10.77 11.77
N ARG A 30 3.94 11.65 11.44
CA ARG A 30 4.05 12.56 10.30
C ARG A 30 4.81 13.82 10.67
N LEU A 31 5.65 14.28 9.75
CA LEU A 31 6.30 15.58 9.82
C LEU A 31 5.29 16.67 9.49
N VAL A 32 5.26 17.71 10.31
CA VAL A 32 4.31 18.80 10.20
C VAL A 32 4.99 20.14 10.39
N LYS A 33 4.44 21.16 9.74
CA LYS A 33 4.63 22.57 10.11
C LYS A 33 3.49 22.93 11.04
N PHE A 34 3.75 23.74 12.06
CA PHE A 34 2.70 24.12 12.99
C PHE A 34 2.91 25.53 13.54
N GLN A 35 1.82 26.15 13.98
CA GLN A 35 1.83 27.45 14.62
C GLN A 35 1.42 27.31 16.10
N THR A 36 2.18 27.92 17.00
CA THR A 36 1.85 27.98 18.44
C THR A 36 0.88 29.13 18.75
N ALA A 37 0.38 29.17 19.99
CA ALA A 37 -0.53 30.24 20.43
C ALA A 37 0.11 31.63 20.31
N ASP A 38 1.41 31.74 20.62
CA ASP A 38 2.20 32.97 20.50
C ASP A 38 2.33 33.48 19.05
N GLY A 39 1.98 32.64 18.07
CA GLY A 39 2.09 32.95 16.65
C GLY A 39 3.40 32.53 16.01
N GLU A 40 4.31 31.95 16.78
CA GLU A 40 5.55 31.36 16.28
C GLU A 40 5.25 30.22 15.30
N GLN A 41 5.98 30.21 14.20
CA GLN A 41 5.85 29.24 13.12
C GLN A 41 7.01 28.26 13.17
N HIS A 42 6.68 26.99 13.39
CA HIS A 42 7.66 25.91 13.47
C HIS A 42 7.71 25.16 12.14
N ALA A 43 8.92 25.04 11.59
CA ALA A 43 9.13 24.48 10.27
C ALA A 43 9.06 22.94 10.23
N SER A 44 9.28 22.26 11.36
CA SER A 44 9.34 20.80 11.39
C SER A 44 9.15 20.20 12.78
N GLY A 45 7.96 19.70 13.08
CA GLY A 45 7.69 18.82 14.23
C GLY A 45 7.18 17.44 13.80
N VAL A 46 7.22 16.48 14.72
CA VAL A 46 6.65 15.13 14.52
C VAL A 46 5.39 14.98 15.37
N ILE A 47 4.29 14.52 14.78
CA ILE A 47 3.08 14.19 15.55
C ILE A 47 3.35 12.93 16.40
N THR A 48 3.33 13.08 17.71
CA THR A 48 3.51 12.00 18.69
C THR A 48 2.17 11.41 19.10
N LYS A 49 1.17 12.26 19.36
CA LYS A 49 -0.16 11.86 19.84
C LYS A 49 -1.26 12.64 19.14
N VAL A 50 -2.40 12.00 19.00
CA VAL A 50 -3.60 12.54 18.36
C VAL A 50 -4.70 12.55 19.41
N LEU A 51 -5.19 13.74 19.75
CA LEU A 51 -6.17 13.96 20.79
C LEU A 51 -7.52 14.30 20.15
N TYR A 52 -8.58 13.62 20.59
CA TYR A 52 -9.91 13.75 19.97
C TYR A 52 -10.89 14.62 20.76
N ARG A 53 -10.56 14.99 22.00
CA ARG A 53 -11.42 15.90 22.78
C ARG A 53 -11.40 17.29 22.13
N PRO A 54 -12.48 18.07 22.16
CA PRO A 54 -12.48 19.45 21.66
C PRO A 54 -11.32 20.28 22.22
N ALA A 55 -10.73 21.15 21.40
CA ALA A 55 -9.72 22.12 21.84
C ALA A 55 -10.28 23.08 22.93
N ALA A 56 -11.60 23.29 22.95
CA ALA A 56 -12.30 24.04 24.00
C ALA A 56 -12.22 23.39 25.40
N ASP A 57 -11.99 22.07 25.47
CA ASP A 57 -11.98 21.30 26.72
C ASP A 57 -10.62 20.67 27.03
N GLN A 58 -9.59 21.00 26.26
CA GLN A 58 -8.24 20.52 26.45
C GLN A 58 -7.35 21.56 27.11
N PHE A 59 -6.45 21.10 27.98
CA PHE A 59 -5.41 21.91 28.61
C PHE A 59 -4.17 22.00 27.73
N VAL A 60 -3.34 23.03 27.89
CA VAL A 60 -2.12 23.23 27.10
C VAL A 60 -1.10 22.11 27.33
N ALA A 61 -0.74 21.82 28.57
CA ALA A 61 0.00 20.63 28.97
C ALA A 61 -0.78 19.78 29.99
N ASP A 62 -0.28 18.58 30.28
CA ASP A 62 -0.85 17.72 31.32
C ASP A 62 -0.49 18.30 32.70
N GLY A 63 -1.49 18.83 33.42
CA GLY A 63 -1.30 19.49 34.73
C GLY A 63 -1.49 21.01 34.71
N ASP A 64 -1.66 21.62 33.53
CA ASP A 64 -2.01 23.04 33.41
C ASP A 64 -3.50 23.27 33.65
N GLU A 65 -3.85 24.44 34.20
CA GLU A 65 -5.25 24.87 34.36
C GLU A 65 -5.79 25.60 33.11
N THR A 66 -4.91 26.08 32.23
CA THR A 66 -5.31 26.89 31.07
C THR A 66 -5.71 26.02 29.89
N LYS A 67 -6.87 26.33 29.32
CA LYS A 67 -7.38 25.64 28.13
C LYS A 67 -6.69 26.11 26.85
N VAL A 68 -6.52 25.20 25.89
CA VAL A 68 -5.93 25.49 24.57
C VAL A 68 -6.69 26.62 23.89
N LEU A 69 -8.02 26.53 23.80
CA LEU A 69 -8.84 27.60 23.20
C LEU A 69 -8.60 28.98 23.84
N GLN A 70 -8.55 29.04 25.16
CA GLN A 70 -8.35 30.30 25.89
C GLN A 70 -6.98 30.89 25.60
N THR A 71 -5.94 30.04 25.57
CA THR A 71 -4.57 30.46 25.25
C THR A 71 -4.50 31.09 23.86
N TYR A 72 -5.03 30.41 22.84
CA TYR A 72 -5.06 30.98 21.48
C TYR A 72 -5.87 32.29 21.41
N GLN A 73 -6.99 32.39 22.14
CA GLN A 73 -7.78 33.63 22.21
C GLN A 73 -7.02 34.78 22.89
N GLN A 74 -6.27 34.51 23.96
CA GLN A 74 -5.44 35.51 24.66
C GLN A 74 -4.36 36.10 23.73
N HIS A 75 -3.82 35.29 22.83
CA HIS A 75 -2.86 35.72 21.82
C HIS A 75 -3.53 36.24 20.52
N ASN A 76 -4.79 36.67 20.58
CA ASN A 76 -5.56 37.19 19.44
C ASN A 76 -5.69 36.21 18.25
N GLN A 77 -5.54 34.91 18.49
CA GLN A 77 -5.75 33.87 17.49
C GLN A 77 -7.10 33.20 17.68
N ARG A 78 -8.05 33.52 16.80
CA ARG A 78 -9.36 32.87 16.80
C ARG A 78 -9.27 31.49 16.13
N LEU A 79 -9.68 30.45 16.86
CA LEU A 79 -9.93 29.12 16.30
C LEU A 79 -11.33 29.09 15.65
N MET A 80 -11.42 28.63 14.42
CA MET A 80 -12.67 28.55 13.66
C MET A 80 -13.48 27.30 14.02
N TYR A 81 -12.80 26.23 14.42
CA TYR A 81 -13.36 24.92 14.74
C TYR A 81 -12.92 24.46 16.14
N PRO A 82 -13.33 25.16 17.22
CA PRO A 82 -12.95 24.83 18.60
C PRO A 82 -13.42 23.44 19.07
N ASN A 83 -14.40 22.85 18.35
CA ASN A 83 -14.92 21.51 18.58
C ASN A 83 -14.03 20.40 17.99
N LEU A 84 -13.05 20.74 17.15
CA LEU A 84 -12.02 19.79 16.70
C LEU A 84 -10.98 19.59 17.81
N GLY A 85 -10.30 18.46 17.77
CA GLY A 85 -9.25 18.16 18.75
C GLY A 85 -7.90 18.80 18.45
N CYS A 86 -6.88 18.29 19.15
CA CYS A 86 -5.50 18.75 19.02
C CYS A 86 -4.57 17.57 18.71
N VAL A 87 -3.34 17.89 18.34
CA VAL A 87 -2.23 16.94 18.24
C VAL A 87 -1.12 17.37 19.19
N GLU A 88 -0.40 16.40 19.72
CA GLU A 88 0.88 16.65 20.38
C GLU A 88 1.98 16.48 19.36
N ILE A 89 2.76 17.54 19.21
CA ILE A 89 3.88 17.62 18.28
C ILE A 89 5.15 17.75 19.10
N THR A 90 6.14 16.93 18.78
CA THR A 90 7.46 17.02 19.40
C THR A 90 8.44 17.65 18.41
N GLU A 91 9.12 18.69 18.85
CA GLU A 91 10.21 19.36 18.13
C GLU A 91 11.38 19.58 19.10
N ALA A 92 12.58 19.12 18.73
CA ALA A 92 13.81 19.28 19.54
C ALA A 92 13.69 18.89 21.04
N GLY A 93 12.80 17.96 21.38
CA GLY A 93 12.56 17.51 22.77
C GLY A 93 11.43 18.23 23.50
N TYR A 94 10.94 19.35 22.96
CA TYR A 94 9.76 20.06 23.47
C TYR A 94 8.49 19.47 22.87
N THR A 95 7.42 19.42 23.68
CA THR A 95 6.11 18.91 23.25
C THR A 95 5.09 20.03 23.26
N TYR A 96 4.45 20.24 22.12
CA TYR A 96 3.46 21.29 21.90
C TYR A 96 2.09 20.65 21.64
N ARG A 97 1.06 21.15 22.31
CA ARG A 97 -0.32 20.74 22.03
C ARG A 97 -0.98 21.78 21.13
N VAL A 98 -1.25 21.37 19.90
CA VAL A 98 -1.66 22.27 18.82
C VAL A 98 -2.99 21.83 18.21
N PRO A 99 -4.00 22.71 18.07
CA PRO A 99 -5.26 22.39 17.37
C PRO A 99 -5.02 21.95 15.93
N TYR A 100 -5.83 21.03 15.38
CA TYR A 100 -5.66 20.57 13.99
C TYR A 100 -5.61 21.69 12.95
N GLU A 101 -6.31 22.81 13.20
CA GLU A 101 -6.34 23.99 12.31
C GLU A 101 -4.97 24.64 12.11
N LYS A 102 -4.09 24.52 13.10
CA LYS A 102 -2.78 25.18 13.13
C LYS A 102 -1.65 24.25 12.72
N VAL A 103 -1.98 23.09 12.14
CA VAL A 103 -1.03 22.03 11.76
C VAL A 103 -1.16 21.71 10.28
N VAL A 104 -0.03 21.71 9.57
CA VAL A 104 0.05 21.41 8.15
C VAL A 104 1.04 20.27 7.93
N VAL A 105 0.57 19.17 7.31
CA VAL A 105 1.44 18.04 6.96
C VAL A 105 2.45 18.47 5.90
N LYS A 106 3.73 18.21 6.16
CA LYS A 106 4.82 18.57 5.24
C LYS A 106 4.70 17.75 3.94
N ASN A 107 4.90 18.41 2.80
CA ASN A 107 4.87 17.76 1.49
C ASN A 107 6.05 16.79 1.30
N GLY A 108 5.91 15.86 0.35
CA GLY A 108 6.98 14.93 -0.04
C GLY A 108 7.21 13.75 0.92
N GLN A 109 6.30 13.52 1.87
CA GLN A 109 6.40 12.38 2.77
C GLN A 109 5.88 11.09 2.12
N ARG A 110 6.64 10.01 2.26
CA ARG A 110 6.23 8.68 1.81
C ARG A 110 5.07 8.15 2.63
N TYR A 111 4.04 7.62 1.97
CA TYR A 111 2.97 6.87 2.62
C TYR A 111 3.36 5.40 2.75
N ASN A 112 3.56 4.91 3.97
CA ASN A 112 4.09 3.56 4.24
C ASN A 112 3.02 2.52 4.56
N LYS A 113 1.75 2.90 4.64
CA LYS A 113 0.68 1.95 4.92
C LYS A 113 0.19 1.29 3.66
N MET A 114 -0.39 0.10 3.84
CA MET A 114 -1.07 -0.59 2.75
C MET A 114 -2.27 0.23 2.28
N LEU A 115 -2.30 0.53 0.99
CA LEU A 115 -3.41 1.19 0.33
C LEU A 115 -4.64 0.28 0.34
N ASN A 116 -5.84 0.86 0.34
CA ASN A 116 -7.07 0.09 0.18
C ASN A 116 -7.20 -0.46 -1.26
N LYS A 117 -8.07 -1.44 -1.51
CA LYS A 117 -8.18 -2.07 -2.84
C LYS A 117 -8.46 -1.08 -3.98
N GLN A 118 -9.26 -0.04 -3.73
CA GLN A 118 -9.58 0.97 -4.73
C GLN A 118 -8.36 1.87 -5.03
N GLU A 119 -7.68 2.33 -3.98
CA GLU A 119 -6.43 3.09 -4.07
C GLU A 119 -5.32 2.28 -4.75
N GLN A 120 -5.21 0.98 -4.45
CA GLN A 120 -4.27 0.07 -5.11
C GLN A 120 -4.55 -0.02 -6.61
N ILE A 121 -5.82 -0.15 -7.03
CA ILE A 121 -6.18 -0.17 -8.46
C ILE A 121 -5.76 1.14 -9.15
N VAL A 122 -6.06 2.28 -8.53
CA VAL A 122 -5.66 3.60 -9.07
C VAL A 122 -4.14 3.71 -9.15
N PHE A 123 -3.43 3.30 -8.11
CA PHE A 123 -1.97 3.30 -8.07
C PHE A 123 -1.39 2.40 -9.15
N ILE A 124 -1.84 1.14 -9.26
CA ILE A 124 -1.40 0.19 -10.28
C ILE A 124 -1.63 0.76 -11.67
N ARG A 125 -2.81 1.34 -11.93
CA ARG A 125 -3.11 1.97 -13.23
C ARG A 125 -2.19 3.16 -13.53
N ALA A 126 -1.85 3.94 -12.51
CA ALA A 126 -0.95 5.08 -12.65
C ALA A 126 0.51 4.67 -12.90
N VAL A 127 1.00 3.58 -12.27
CA VAL A 127 2.38 3.11 -12.44
C VAL A 127 2.57 2.13 -13.60
N SER A 128 1.51 1.46 -14.04
CA SER A 128 1.53 0.53 -15.17
C SER A 128 1.72 1.31 -16.47
N SER A 129 2.88 1.15 -17.08
CA SER A 129 3.24 1.76 -18.36
C SER A 129 3.71 0.67 -19.33
N SER A 130 3.31 0.79 -20.60
CA SER A 130 3.85 -0.08 -21.66
C SER A 130 5.35 0.20 -21.87
N PRO A 131 6.12 -0.79 -22.36
CA PRO A 131 7.55 -0.61 -22.60
C PRO A 131 7.88 0.64 -23.44
N ASP A 132 7.14 0.88 -24.53
CA ASP A 132 7.38 2.04 -25.42
C ASP A 132 7.19 3.37 -24.68
N ARG A 133 6.11 3.47 -23.88
CA ARG A 133 5.85 4.67 -23.06
C ARG A 133 6.91 4.85 -22.00
N ARG A 134 7.37 3.76 -21.39
CA ARG A 134 8.39 3.79 -20.34
C ARG A 134 9.74 4.25 -20.89
N ILE A 135 10.17 3.74 -22.05
CA ILE A 135 11.40 4.17 -22.73
C ILE A 135 11.33 5.66 -23.04
N GLY A 136 10.23 6.14 -23.64
CA GLY A 136 10.05 7.57 -23.93
C GLY A 136 10.05 8.45 -22.68
N ALA A 137 9.43 8.00 -21.59
CA ALA A 137 9.41 8.72 -20.33
C ALA A 137 10.80 8.83 -19.68
N ILE A 138 11.59 7.75 -19.74
CA ILE A 138 12.98 7.75 -19.25
C ILE A 138 13.86 8.68 -20.08
N ALA A 139 13.77 8.62 -21.42
CA ALA A 139 14.51 9.52 -22.30
C ALA A 139 14.17 10.99 -22.03
N LYS A 140 12.88 11.31 -21.88
CA LYS A 140 12.42 12.65 -21.51
C LYS A 140 12.97 13.09 -20.15
N PHE A 141 12.97 12.20 -19.16
CA PHE A 141 13.50 12.50 -17.83
C PHE A 141 15.00 12.82 -17.88
N ILE A 142 15.80 12.02 -18.60
CA ILE A 142 17.25 12.25 -18.76
C ILE A 142 17.50 13.63 -19.40
N ASN A 143 16.75 13.96 -20.46
CA ASN A 143 16.87 15.25 -21.14
C ASN A 143 16.49 16.44 -20.24
N LEU A 144 15.46 16.31 -19.40
CA LEU A 144 15.01 17.38 -18.50
C LEU A 144 15.87 17.54 -17.25
N SER A 145 16.48 16.46 -16.76
CA SER A 145 17.19 16.44 -15.47
C SER A 145 18.60 17.05 -15.54
N ASN A 146 19.13 17.31 -16.75
CA ASN A 146 20.43 17.93 -16.99
C ASN A 146 21.57 17.33 -16.15
N VAL A 147 21.48 16.03 -15.84
CA VAL A 147 22.39 15.36 -14.87
C VAL A 147 23.83 15.42 -15.36
N ARG A 148 24.05 15.47 -16.68
CA ARG A 148 25.38 15.62 -17.28
C ARG A 148 26.12 16.90 -16.85
N GLN A 149 25.39 17.98 -16.59
CA GLN A 149 25.99 19.25 -16.15
C GLN A 149 26.10 19.34 -14.62
N HIS A 150 25.80 18.25 -13.90
CA HIS A 150 25.87 18.26 -12.46
C HIS A 150 27.32 18.47 -12.00
N PRO A 151 27.63 19.54 -11.23
CA PRO A 151 29.00 19.92 -10.89
C PRO A 151 29.81 18.79 -10.23
N LEU A 152 29.16 17.98 -9.40
CA LEU A 152 29.79 16.85 -8.73
C LEU A 152 30.25 15.76 -9.72
N LEU A 153 29.49 15.49 -10.78
CA LEU A 153 29.87 14.47 -11.76
C LEU A 153 31.06 14.93 -12.60
N GLN A 154 31.10 16.21 -12.96
CA GLN A 154 32.23 16.82 -13.65
C GLN A 154 33.50 16.81 -12.78
N ALA A 155 33.37 17.13 -11.50
CA ALA A 155 34.49 17.11 -10.55
C ALA A 155 35.10 15.70 -10.37
N ILE A 156 34.29 14.65 -10.51
CA ILE A 156 34.73 13.24 -10.42
C ILE A 156 35.17 12.70 -11.79
N GLY A 157 35.01 13.47 -12.88
CA GLY A 157 35.37 13.04 -14.23
C GLY A 157 34.39 12.03 -14.85
N LEU A 158 33.15 11.96 -14.35
CA LEU A 158 32.11 11.07 -14.87
C LEU A 158 31.21 11.78 -15.88
N GLY A 159 31.02 11.15 -17.05
CA GLY A 159 30.09 11.57 -18.08
C GLY A 159 28.90 10.62 -18.20
N ILE A 160 27.70 11.17 -18.40
CA ILE A 160 26.48 10.41 -18.66
C ILE A 160 26.06 10.60 -20.11
N HIS A 161 25.77 9.50 -20.80
CA HIS A 161 25.24 9.48 -22.17
C HIS A 161 23.71 9.60 -22.16
N ASN A 162 23.13 10.19 -23.22
CA ASN A 162 21.68 10.40 -23.31
C ASN A 162 20.94 9.21 -23.91
N ASP A 163 21.60 8.44 -24.77
CA ASP A 163 20.99 7.31 -25.44
C ASP A 163 21.07 6.04 -24.59
N PHE A 164 20.08 5.17 -24.78
CA PHE A 164 20.08 3.84 -24.18
C PHE A 164 21.25 3.01 -24.73
N MET A 165 21.80 2.15 -23.89
CA MET A 165 22.83 1.22 -24.31
C MET A 165 22.23 0.13 -25.19
N ASP A 166 22.81 -0.04 -26.38
CA ASP A 166 22.45 -1.14 -27.27
C ASP A 166 23.06 -2.46 -26.76
N ILE A 167 22.22 -3.48 -26.64
CA ILE A 167 22.62 -4.80 -26.14
C ILE A 167 22.25 -5.84 -27.19
N GLN A 168 23.23 -6.64 -27.60
CA GLN A 168 22.97 -7.81 -28.43
C GLN A 168 22.33 -8.91 -27.58
N ALA A 169 21.03 -9.13 -27.80
CA ALA A 169 20.27 -10.19 -27.15
C ALA A 169 19.86 -11.26 -28.17
N ARG A 170 19.57 -12.46 -27.68
CA ARG A 170 19.04 -13.57 -28.49
C ARG A 170 17.75 -14.09 -27.88
N ILE A 171 16.78 -14.44 -28.75
CA ILE A 171 15.58 -15.16 -28.35
C ILE A 171 15.91 -16.64 -28.41
N LEU A 172 15.80 -17.34 -27.28
CA LEU A 172 16.04 -18.78 -27.24
C LEU A 172 14.87 -19.51 -27.94
N PRO A 173 15.15 -20.57 -28.71
CA PRO A 173 14.09 -21.38 -29.28
C PRO A 173 13.25 -22.00 -28.17
N GLN A 174 11.96 -22.12 -28.44
CA GLN A 174 10.98 -22.65 -27.49
C GLN A 174 11.23 -24.15 -27.32
N PRO A 175 11.32 -24.68 -26.09
CA PRO A 175 11.43 -26.12 -25.89
C PRO A 175 10.11 -26.81 -26.24
N GLU A 176 10.19 -28.01 -26.81
CA GLU A 176 9.02 -28.85 -27.01
C GLU A 176 8.62 -29.51 -25.68
N LEU A 177 7.33 -29.45 -25.35
CA LEU A 177 6.76 -30.04 -24.15
C LEU A 177 6.06 -31.34 -24.51
N GLU A 178 6.46 -32.43 -23.87
CA GLU A 178 5.84 -33.75 -24.04
C GLU A 178 4.84 -34.04 -22.91
N TYR A 179 3.64 -34.48 -23.30
CA TYR A 179 2.54 -34.87 -22.43
C TYR A 179 2.04 -36.27 -22.75
N GLY A 180 1.33 -36.89 -21.80
CA GLY A 180 0.79 -38.24 -21.91
C GLY A 180 1.84 -39.35 -21.90
N SER A 181 1.37 -40.59 -21.86
CA SER A 181 2.19 -41.80 -21.91
C SER A 181 1.62 -42.79 -22.93
N GLY A 182 2.49 -43.65 -23.48
CA GLY A 182 2.11 -44.66 -24.47
C GLY A 182 1.48 -44.06 -25.74
N GLN A 183 0.29 -44.53 -26.09
CA GLN A 183 -0.41 -44.13 -27.32
C GLN A 183 -1.02 -42.71 -27.26
N ASN A 184 -1.10 -42.10 -26.07
CA ASN A 184 -1.64 -40.75 -25.87
C ASN A 184 -0.53 -39.68 -25.77
N LYS A 185 0.69 -39.99 -26.21
CA LYS A 185 1.83 -39.05 -26.18
C LYS A 185 1.59 -37.91 -27.17
N ILE A 186 1.71 -36.68 -26.69
CA ILE A 186 1.52 -35.47 -27.49
C ILE A 186 2.67 -34.52 -27.21
N ALA A 187 3.20 -33.93 -28.28
CA ALA A 187 4.23 -32.93 -28.20
C ALA A 187 3.64 -31.57 -28.58
N MET A 188 3.98 -30.53 -27.81
CA MET A 188 3.47 -29.18 -28.01
C MET A 188 4.60 -28.17 -27.86
N VAL A 189 4.67 -27.23 -28.79
CA VAL A 189 5.58 -26.09 -28.71
C VAL A 189 4.83 -24.92 -28.05
N PRO A 190 5.35 -24.34 -26.95
CA PRO A 190 4.80 -23.12 -26.37
C PRO A 190 4.72 -21.99 -27.39
N SER A 191 3.95 -20.95 -27.07
CA SER A 191 3.93 -19.71 -27.85
C SER A 191 3.98 -18.53 -26.89
N ASN A 192 4.91 -17.60 -27.11
CA ASN A 192 5.12 -16.41 -26.28
C ASN A 192 5.25 -16.73 -24.77
N GLY A 193 5.96 -17.81 -24.45
CA GLY A 193 6.17 -18.26 -23.06
C GLY A 193 4.92 -18.84 -22.39
N GLN A 194 3.86 -19.10 -23.14
CA GLN A 194 2.61 -19.68 -22.66
C GLN A 194 2.31 -21.00 -23.36
N TRP A 195 1.69 -21.91 -22.64
CA TRP A 195 1.18 -23.16 -23.18
C TRP A 195 -0.10 -23.55 -22.44
N ASN A 196 -0.94 -24.37 -23.07
CA ASN A 196 -2.16 -24.88 -22.45
C ASN A 196 -2.23 -26.39 -22.61
N MET A 197 -2.87 -27.08 -21.66
CA MET A 197 -2.99 -28.54 -21.64
C MET A 197 -4.47 -28.98 -21.74
N PRO A 198 -5.24 -28.58 -22.76
CA PRO A 198 -6.63 -28.99 -22.82
C PRO A 198 -6.71 -30.48 -23.13
N ARG A 199 -7.16 -31.28 -22.15
CA ARG A 199 -7.51 -32.71 -22.28
C ARG A 199 -6.34 -33.66 -22.58
N HIS A 200 -5.12 -33.29 -22.18
CA HIS A 200 -3.95 -34.17 -22.27
C HIS A 200 -3.57 -34.70 -20.89
N ALA A 201 -3.23 -35.98 -20.82
CA ALA A 201 -2.79 -36.62 -19.59
C ALA A 201 -1.40 -36.13 -19.17
N PHE A 202 -1.08 -36.23 -17.89
CA PHE A 202 0.29 -36.03 -17.42
C PHE A 202 1.25 -37.04 -18.07
N TYR A 203 2.51 -36.65 -18.25
CA TYR A 203 3.55 -37.54 -18.78
C TYR A 203 3.74 -38.79 -17.88
N GLN A 204 3.64 -38.60 -16.57
CA GLN A 204 3.55 -39.65 -15.57
C GLN A 204 2.36 -39.35 -14.65
N ASP A 205 1.58 -40.38 -14.32
CA ASP A 205 0.47 -40.24 -13.37
C ASP A 205 1.04 -40.02 -11.96
N PRO A 206 0.79 -38.87 -11.31
CA PRO A 206 1.29 -38.60 -9.97
C PRO A 206 0.64 -39.48 -8.89
N ALA A 207 -0.45 -40.21 -9.20
CA ALA A 207 -1.21 -41.02 -8.24
C ALA A 207 -0.84 -42.51 -8.22
N GLN A 208 0.03 -42.99 -9.11
CA GLN A 208 0.50 -44.38 -9.13
C GLN A 208 1.76 -44.49 -8.26
N PRO A 209 1.75 -45.18 -7.10
CA PRO A 209 2.99 -45.49 -6.42
C PRO A 209 3.82 -46.45 -7.25
N ALA A 210 5.14 -46.30 -7.16
CA ALA A 210 6.06 -47.23 -7.77
C ALA A 210 5.86 -48.64 -7.14
N ASN A 211 5.21 -49.53 -7.88
CA ASN A 211 5.22 -51.00 -7.70
C ASN A 211 4.41 -51.68 -6.57
N ASP A 212 3.49 -51.03 -5.87
CA ASP A 212 2.65 -51.73 -4.88
C ASP A 212 1.23 -52.01 -5.41
N LYS A 213 0.85 -53.30 -5.49
CA LYS A 213 -0.44 -53.79 -6.00
C LYS A 213 -1.66 -53.47 -5.12
N GLU A 214 -1.52 -52.56 -4.16
CA GLU A 214 -2.56 -52.26 -3.19
C GLU A 214 -2.53 -50.78 -2.76
N SER A 215 -2.65 -49.88 -3.72
CA SER A 215 -2.67 -48.45 -3.44
C SER A 215 -4.00 -47.83 -3.85
N ARG A 216 -4.87 -47.60 -2.85
CA ARG A 216 -5.90 -46.56 -2.97
C ARG A 216 -5.18 -45.25 -3.29
N GLY A 217 -5.64 -44.53 -4.32
CA GLY A 217 -5.08 -43.23 -4.69
C GLY A 217 -5.04 -42.26 -3.49
N PRO A 218 -4.29 -41.15 -3.60
CA PRO A 218 -4.12 -40.22 -2.48
C PRO A 218 -5.49 -39.76 -1.96
N THR A 219 -5.77 -40.02 -0.68
CA THR A 219 -7.01 -39.58 -0.04
C THR A 219 -6.91 -38.10 0.27
N VAL A 220 -7.73 -37.27 -0.39
CA VAL A 220 -7.80 -35.84 -0.14
C VAL A 220 -8.98 -35.54 0.79
N VAL A 221 -8.72 -34.88 1.91
CA VAL A 221 -9.75 -34.39 2.82
C VAL A 221 -9.95 -32.90 2.55
N VAL A 222 -11.18 -32.51 2.20
CA VAL A 222 -11.56 -31.10 2.03
C VAL A 222 -12.16 -30.60 3.33
N ILE A 223 -11.45 -29.72 4.02
CA ILE A 223 -11.93 -29.07 5.24
C ILE A 223 -12.43 -27.67 4.87
N TYR A 224 -13.71 -27.39 5.09
CA TYR A 224 -14.28 -26.06 4.92
C TYR A 224 -14.64 -25.44 6.27
N PRO A 225 -14.46 -24.12 6.43
CA PRO A 225 -14.86 -23.43 7.65
C PRO A 225 -16.38 -23.41 7.77
N LEU A 226 -16.89 -23.71 8.97
CA LEU A 226 -18.31 -23.56 9.32
C LEU A 226 -18.68 -22.08 9.34
N ARG A 227 -19.68 -21.67 8.55
CA ARG A 227 -20.32 -20.37 8.72
C ARG A 227 -21.52 -20.56 9.66
N ASP A 228 -21.53 -19.88 10.80
CA ASP A 228 -22.60 -19.93 11.81
C ASP A 228 -22.89 -21.35 12.37
N GLY A 229 -21.85 -22.18 12.51
CA GLY A 229 -21.97 -23.53 13.09
C GLY A 229 -22.68 -24.55 12.19
N ARG A 230 -23.01 -24.19 10.95
CA ARG A 230 -23.62 -25.11 9.98
C ARG A 230 -22.60 -25.54 8.93
N PRO A 231 -22.53 -26.84 8.59
CA PRO A 231 -21.71 -27.29 7.49
C PRO A 231 -22.18 -26.65 6.19
N CYS A 232 -21.25 -26.03 5.47
CA CYS A 232 -21.41 -25.61 4.09
C CYS A 232 -21.50 -26.90 3.23
N VAL A 233 -22.66 -27.54 3.15
CA VAL A 233 -22.83 -28.74 2.32
C VAL A 233 -22.73 -28.31 0.86
N PRO A 234 -21.76 -28.82 0.08
CA PRO A 234 -21.71 -28.56 -1.35
C PRO A 234 -22.97 -29.15 -2.00
N GLN A 235 -23.78 -28.30 -2.64
CA GLN A 235 -24.94 -28.72 -3.41
C GLN A 235 -24.45 -29.28 -4.76
N GLY A 236 -24.05 -30.54 -4.78
CA GLY A 236 -23.60 -31.24 -5.99
C GLY A 236 -23.28 -32.71 -5.72
N PRO A 237 -23.32 -33.58 -6.75
CA PRO A 237 -22.97 -34.98 -6.58
C PRO A 237 -21.51 -35.13 -6.10
N PRO A 238 -21.19 -36.20 -5.35
CA PRO A 238 -19.82 -36.48 -4.94
C PRO A 238 -18.93 -36.62 -6.19
N TRP A 239 -17.95 -35.74 -6.33
CA TRP A 239 -16.95 -35.85 -7.38
C TRP A 239 -16.04 -37.03 -7.05
N THR A 240 -16.23 -38.14 -7.75
CA THR A 240 -15.21 -39.18 -7.89
C THR A 240 -14.12 -38.61 -8.80
N LEU A 241 -12.92 -38.45 -8.24
CA LEU A 241 -11.70 -38.25 -9.03
C LEU A 241 -11.40 -39.52 -9.84
#